data_AF-A0A7Y5D6A9-F1
#
_entry.id   AF-A0A7Y5D6A9-F1
#
_cell.length_a   1.000
_cell.length_b   1.000
_cell.length_c   1.000
_cell.angle_alpha   90.00
_cell.angle_beta   90.00
_cell.angle_gamma   90.00
#
_symmetry.space_group_name_H-M   'P 1'
#
loop_
_entity.id
_entity.type
_entity.pdbx_description
1 polymer ?
#
loop_
_entity_poly.entity_id
_entity_poly.type
_entity_poly.pdbx_seq_one_letter_code
_entity_poly.pdbx_strand_id
1 'polypeptide(L)'
;MHTSARLYITVILSILATFAIAADGDFQRNVNKAQANGRTQAGATYDATLGKMLQNNAKFESGMTDCLTKNPGTQSVRGYFHFISATKYQVVLEPQNDFSACLANALEGLNLPEPPSIPYFNSFSFSTVP
;
A
#
# COMPACT_ATOMS: atom_id res chain seq x y z
N MET A 1 -55.21 39.14 -0.85
CA MET A 1 -54.16 39.17 0.18
C MET A 1 -54.19 37.84 0.92
N HIS A 2 -53.29 36.92 0.61
CA HIS A 2 -53.04 35.73 1.43
C HIS A 2 -51.54 35.46 1.45
N THR A 3 -50.95 35.71 2.62
CA THR A 3 -49.55 35.57 2.94
C THR A 3 -49.32 34.13 3.40
N SER A 4 -48.57 33.33 2.65
CA SER A 4 -48.13 32.00 3.10
C SER A 4 -46.64 32.04 3.37
N ALA A 5 -46.30 32.11 4.66
CA ALA A 5 -44.97 31.96 5.19
C ALA A 5 -44.40 30.57 4.86
N ARG A 6 -43.13 30.49 4.46
CA ARG A 6 -42.42 29.21 4.29
C ARG A 6 -41.30 29.11 5.32
N LEU A 7 -41.35 27.99 6.03
CA LEU A 7 -40.51 27.55 7.14
C LEU A 7 -39.09 27.24 6.64
N TYR A 8 -38.07 27.80 7.29
CA TYR A 8 -36.67 27.45 7.06
C TYR A 8 -36.31 26.22 7.90
N ILE A 9 -35.97 25.10 7.26
CA ILE A 9 -35.39 23.93 7.94
C ILE A 9 -33.87 24.05 7.83
N THR A 10 -33.23 24.48 8.91
CA THR A 10 -31.78 24.46 9.06
C THR A 10 -31.36 23.03 9.44
N VAL A 11 -30.85 22.25 8.49
CA VAL A 11 -30.25 20.94 8.78
C VAL A 11 -28.84 21.18 9.32
N ILE A 12 -28.68 21.02 10.64
CA ILE A 12 -27.37 21.00 11.29
C ILE A 12 -26.72 19.66 10.94
N LEU A 13 -25.87 19.65 9.91
CA LEU A 13 -25.07 18.48 9.52
C LEU A 13 -23.83 18.37 10.42
N SER A 14 -24.04 18.00 11.68
CA SER A 14 -22.97 17.65 12.61
C SER A 14 -22.70 16.14 12.52
N ILE A 15 -21.97 15.71 11.49
CA ILE A 15 -21.64 14.30 11.27
C ILE A 15 -20.11 14.14 11.21
N LEU A 16 -19.58 13.62 12.32
CA LEU A 16 -18.44 12.70 12.42
C LEU A 16 -17.08 13.16 11.86
N ALA A 17 -16.28 13.84 12.70
CA ALA A 17 -14.82 13.85 12.60
C ALA A 17 -14.23 13.04 13.76
N THR A 18 -14.32 11.71 13.72
CA THR A 18 -13.67 10.84 14.73
C THR A 18 -13.22 9.51 14.13
N PHE A 19 -12.31 9.52 13.15
CA PHE A 19 -11.68 8.29 12.64
C PHE A 19 -10.21 8.47 12.19
N ALA A 20 -9.41 9.29 12.89
CA ALA A 20 -7.99 9.47 12.53
C ALA A 20 -7.00 8.60 13.32
N ILE A 21 -7.44 7.84 14.34
CA ILE A 21 -6.52 7.14 15.27
C ILE A 21 -6.39 5.63 14.98
N ALA A 22 -7.18 5.06 14.05
CA ALA A 22 -7.17 3.62 13.76
C ALA A 22 -6.18 3.18 12.66
N ALA A 23 -5.60 4.11 11.89
CA ALA A 23 -4.81 3.76 10.70
C ALA A 23 -3.44 3.14 11.04
N ASP A 24 -2.76 3.63 12.08
CA ASP A 24 -1.37 3.28 12.39
C ASP A 24 -1.23 1.87 13.03
N GLY A 25 -2.19 1.51 13.90
CA GLY A 25 -2.21 0.19 14.56
C GLY A 25 -2.47 -0.98 13.59
N ASP A 26 -3.10 -0.70 12.46
CA ASP A 26 -3.41 -1.68 11.43
C ASP A 26 -2.21 -1.95 10.52
N PHE A 27 -1.46 -0.90 10.17
CA PHE A 27 -0.24 -1.03 9.40
C PHE A 27 0.80 -1.88 10.12
N GLN A 28 1.17 -1.51 11.35
CA GLN A 28 2.22 -2.20 12.09
C GLN A 28 1.85 -3.67 12.37
N ARG A 29 0.59 -3.95 12.66
CA ARG A 29 0.10 -5.32 12.85
C ARG A 29 0.26 -6.16 11.58
N ASN A 30 -0.04 -5.60 10.40
CA ASN A 30 0.10 -6.31 9.14
C ASN A 30 1.57 -6.48 8.73
N VAL A 31 2.43 -5.50 9.01
CA VAL A 31 3.90 -5.66 8.87
C VAL A 31 4.40 -6.81 9.75
N ASN A 32 3.95 -6.91 11.00
CA ASN A 32 4.35 -8.00 11.89
C ASN A 32 3.91 -9.38 11.36
N LYS A 33 2.69 -9.47 10.80
CA LYS A 33 2.23 -10.69 10.11
C LYS A 33 3.12 -11.02 8.91
N ALA A 34 3.45 -10.01 8.12
CA ALA A 34 4.29 -10.15 6.94
C ALA A 34 5.71 -10.64 7.29
N GLN A 35 6.32 -10.08 8.34
CA GLN A 35 7.61 -10.52 8.86
C GLN A 35 7.53 -11.94 9.44
N ALA A 36 6.45 -12.29 10.12
CA ALA A 36 6.25 -13.66 10.61
C ALA A 36 6.17 -14.67 9.45
N ASN A 37 5.47 -14.31 8.36
CA ASN A 37 5.42 -15.13 7.15
C ASN A 37 6.82 -15.31 6.54
N GLY A 38 7.59 -14.23 6.37
CA GLY A 38 8.94 -14.27 5.81
C GLY A 38 9.95 -15.10 6.61
N ARG A 39 9.70 -15.35 7.90
CA ARG A 39 10.51 -16.26 8.75
C ARG A 39 10.24 -17.74 8.52
N THR A 40 9.19 -18.08 7.78
CA THR A 40 8.88 -19.47 7.41
C THR A 40 9.62 -19.88 6.15
N GLN A 41 9.85 -21.18 5.94
CA GLN A 41 10.47 -21.68 4.70
C GLN A 41 9.66 -21.29 3.46
N ALA A 42 8.33 -21.41 3.52
CA ALA A 42 7.44 -21.05 2.43
C ALA A 42 7.50 -19.54 2.13
N GLY A 43 7.57 -18.70 3.16
CA GLY A 43 7.74 -17.25 2.99
C GLY A 43 9.08 -16.88 2.39
N ALA A 44 10.20 -17.44 2.88
CA ALA A 44 11.51 -17.19 2.30
C ALA A 44 11.60 -17.60 0.81
N THR A 45 11.01 -18.74 0.45
CA THR A 45 10.91 -19.16 -0.96
C THR A 45 10.06 -18.20 -1.79
N TYR A 46 8.95 -17.72 -1.23
CA TYR A 46 8.10 -16.75 -1.90
C TYR A 46 8.77 -15.39 -2.08
N ASP A 47 9.45 -14.86 -1.06
CA ASP A 47 10.21 -13.60 -1.12
C ASP A 47 11.24 -13.64 -2.25
N ALA A 48 12.01 -14.73 -2.34
CA ALA A 48 13.00 -14.91 -3.41
C ALA A 48 12.34 -14.94 -4.80
N THR A 49 11.18 -15.60 -4.91
CA THR A 49 10.42 -15.71 -6.17
C THR A 49 9.86 -14.36 -6.60
N LEU A 50 9.20 -13.67 -5.67
CA LEU A 50 8.62 -12.34 -5.90
C LEU A 50 9.71 -11.33 -6.24
N GLY A 51 10.81 -11.30 -5.48
CA GLY A 51 11.95 -10.43 -5.72
C GLY A 51 12.56 -10.64 -7.11
N LYS A 52 12.79 -11.90 -7.50
CA LYS A 52 13.29 -12.23 -8.84
C LYS A 52 12.31 -11.82 -9.94
N MET A 53 11.01 -11.99 -9.74
CA MET A 53 10.01 -11.57 -10.72
C MET A 53 10.04 -10.05 -10.89
N LEU A 54 10.00 -9.29 -9.80
CA LEU A 54 10.04 -7.83 -9.83
C LEU A 54 11.31 -7.32 -10.52
N GLN A 55 12.47 -7.87 -10.21
CA GLN A 55 13.75 -7.51 -10.85
C GLN A 55 13.77 -7.75 -12.37
N ASN A 56 13.01 -8.73 -12.88
CA ASN A 56 12.93 -9.03 -14.31
C ASN A 56 11.72 -8.38 -15.00
N ASN A 57 10.95 -7.56 -14.28
CA ASN A 57 9.73 -6.94 -14.79
C ASN A 57 10.04 -5.53 -15.34
N ALA A 58 10.03 -5.39 -16.67
CA ALA A 58 10.34 -4.13 -17.34
C ALA A 58 9.40 -2.96 -16.93
N LYS A 59 8.13 -3.24 -16.62
CA LYS A 59 7.20 -2.20 -16.12
C LYS A 59 7.61 -1.71 -14.75
N PHE A 60 7.96 -2.64 -13.85
CA PHE A 60 8.44 -2.27 -12.52
C PHE A 60 9.76 -1.51 -12.60
N GLU A 61 10.72 -1.99 -13.39
CA GLU A 61 12.01 -1.34 -13.60
C GLU A 61 11.85 0.11 -14.11
N SER A 62 11.08 0.30 -15.18
CA SER A 62 10.81 1.64 -15.72
C SER A 62 10.09 2.52 -14.70
N GLY A 63 9.08 1.99 -13.99
CA GLY A 63 8.36 2.72 -12.95
C GLY A 63 9.28 3.15 -11.80
N MET A 64 10.19 2.27 -11.38
CA MET A 64 11.18 2.59 -10.35
C MET A 64 12.14 3.69 -10.79
N THR A 65 12.69 3.61 -12.00
CA THR A 65 13.55 4.66 -12.56
C THR A 65 12.83 6.01 -12.60
N ASP A 66 11.56 6.02 -13.02
CA ASP A 66 10.73 7.23 -13.02
C ASP A 66 10.52 7.79 -11.61
N CYS A 67 10.26 6.92 -10.62
CA CYS A 67 10.06 7.34 -9.24
C CYS A 67 11.32 7.95 -8.62
N LEU A 68 12.48 7.35 -8.88
CA LEU A 68 13.78 7.86 -8.42
C LEU A 68 14.12 9.20 -9.09
N THR A 69 13.84 9.33 -10.38
CA THR A 69 14.08 10.58 -11.14
C THR A 69 13.20 11.72 -10.63
N LYS A 70 11.92 11.44 -10.32
CA LYS A 70 10.96 12.46 -9.82
C LYS A 70 11.18 12.83 -8.35
N ASN A 71 11.77 11.95 -7.55
CA ASN A 71 11.94 12.13 -6.11
C ASN A 71 13.42 11.94 -5.72
N PRO A 72 14.30 12.87 -6.13
CA PRO A 72 15.72 12.74 -5.85
C PRO A 72 16.02 12.80 -4.33
N GLY A 73 17.18 12.25 -3.95
CA GLY A 73 17.67 12.25 -2.57
C GLY A 73 17.33 10.97 -1.80
N THR A 74 17.59 11.01 -0.49
CA THR A 74 17.37 9.89 0.42
C THR A 74 15.88 9.67 0.64
N GLN A 75 15.40 8.51 0.23
CA GLN A 75 14.05 8.04 0.45
C GLN A 75 14.11 6.77 1.30
N SER A 76 13.14 6.60 2.20
CA SER A 76 12.95 5.36 2.93
C SER A 76 11.47 5.07 3.03
N VAL A 77 11.07 3.92 2.48
CA VAL A 77 9.70 3.44 2.48
C VAL A 77 9.69 2.00 2.95
N ARG A 78 8.77 1.68 3.84
CA ARG A 78 8.48 0.31 4.26
C ARG A 78 7.05 -0.01 3.87
N GLY A 79 6.77 -1.28 3.63
CA GLY A 79 5.43 -1.67 3.24
C GLY A 79 5.22 -3.17 3.22
N TYR A 80 4.05 -3.55 2.73
CA TYR A 80 3.71 -4.93 2.48
C TYR A 80 2.76 -5.08 1.30
N PHE A 81 2.84 -6.24 0.63
CA PHE A 81 1.78 -6.74 -0.20
C PHE A 81 0.75 -7.45 0.68
N HIS A 82 -0.53 -7.18 0.46
CA HIS A 82 -1.65 -7.92 1.04
C HIS A 82 -2.38 -8.66 -0.08
N PHE A 83 -2.15 -9.97 -0.17
CA PHE A 83 -2.79 -10.83 -1.16
C PHE A 83 -4.16 -11.26 -0.66
N ILE A 84 -5.20 -10.86 -1.39
CA ILE A 84 -6.61 -11.14 -1.13
C ILE A 84 -7.06 -12.40 -1.88
N SER A 85 -6.41 -12.70 -3.00
CA SER A 85 -6.55 -13.94 -3.77
C SER A 85 -5.28 -14.19 -4.58
N ALA A 86 -5.20 -15.31 -5.31
CA ALA A 86 -4.05 -15.66 -6.15
C ALA A 86 -3.67 -14.55 -7.16
N THR A 87 -4.63 -13.75 -7.62
CA THR A 87 -4.42 -12.71 -8.65
C THR A 87 -4.72 -11.29 -8.17
N LYS A 88 -5.15 -11.11 -6.91
CA LYS A 88 -5.55 -9.81 -6.36
C LYS A 88 -4.75 -9.49 -5.11
N TYR A 89 -4.07 -8.36 -5.13
CA TYR A 89 -3.31 -7.84 -4.01
C TYR A 89 -3.49 -6.34 -3.84
N GLN A 90 -3.08 -5.84 -2.67
CA GLN A 90 -2.92 -4.42 -2.36
C GLN A 90 -1.47 -4.17 -1.97
N VAL A 91 -0.97 -2.98 -2.29
CA VAL A 91 0.34 -2.50 -1.83
C VAL A 91 0.08 -1.41 -0.80
N VAL A 92 0.59 -1.60 0.41
CA VAL A 92 0.44 -0.62 1.50
C VAL A 92 1.82 -0.16 1.93
N LEU A 93 2.06 1.15 1.89
CA LEU A 93 3.37 1.76 2.10
C LEU A 93 3.31 2.83 3.20
N GLU A 94 4.44 3.05 3.87
CA GLU A 94 4.66 4.18 4.77
C GLU A 94 6.10 4.70 4.64
N PRO A 95 6.33 6.02 4.79
CA PRO A 95 5.34 7.07 4.96
C PRO A 95 4.52 7.32 3.68
N GLN A 96 3.36 7.95 3.81
CA GLN A 96 2.53 8.36 2.67
C GLN A 96 3.02 9.72 2.14
N ASN A 97 3.81 9.67 1.08
CA ASN A 97 4.37 10.82 0.35
C ASN A 97 4.46 10.55 -1.17
N ASP A 98 4.92 11.54 -1.94
CA ASP A 98 5.01 11.45 -3.41
C ASP A 98 5.83 10.25 -3.91
N PHE A 99 6.93 9.94 -3.22
CA PHE A 99 7.76 8.78 -3.57
C PHE A 99 7.03 7.46 -3.32
N SER A 100 6.39 7.29 -2.15
CA SER A 100 5.60 6.10 -1.85
C SER A 100 4.39 5.93 -2.78
N ALA A 101 3.72 7.02 -3.16
CA ALA A 101 2.61 6.99 -4.10
C ALA A 101 3.10 6.56 -5.50
N CYS A 102 4.25 7.07 -5.93
CA CYS A 102 4.89 6.63 -7.16
C CYS A 102 5.25 5.13 -7.13
N LEU A 103 5.86 4.67 -6.03
CA LEU A 103 6.23 3.26 -5.85
C LEU A 103 5.00 2.33 -5.87
N ALA A 104 3.90 2.72 -5.23
CA ALA A 104 2.65 1.96 -5.27
C ALA A 104 2.14 1.80 -6.70
N ASN A 105 2.17 2.88 -7.50
CA ASN A 105 1.75 2.85 -8.91
C ASN A 105 2.65 1.94 -9.77
N ALA A 106 3.97 1.94 -9.53
CA ALA A 106 4.91 1.07 -10.22
C ALA A 106 4.65 -0.43 -9.91
N LEU A 107 4.16 -0.71 -8.70
CA LEU A 107 3.82 -2.06 -8.24
C LEU A 107 2.39 -2.49 -8.57
N GLU A 108 1.51 -1.59 -9.03
CA GLU A 108 0.11 -1.90 -9.31
C GLU A 108 -0.07 -2.67 -10.61
N GLY A 109 -0.99 -3.65 -10.61
CA GLY A 109 -1.38 -4.40 -11.80
C GLY A 109 -0.26 -5.25 -12.41
N LEU A 110 0.74 -5.63 -11.63
CA LEU A 110 1.74 -6.61 -12.01
C LEU A 110 1.16 -8.01 -11.82
N ASN A 111 1.53 -8.93 -12.72
CA ASN A 111 1.22 -10.35 -12.54
C ASN A 111 2.21 -10.95 -11.55
N LEU A 112 1.83 -10.96 -10.26
CA LEU A 112 2.64 -11.51 -9.18
C LEU A 112 2.51 -13.05 -9.12
N PRO A 113 3.55 -13.77 -8.65
CA PRO A 113 3.42 -15.20 -8.37
C PRO A 113 2.33 -15.46 -7.32
N GLU A 114 1.74 -16.65 -7.36
CA GLU A 114 0.75 -17.05 -6.36
C GLU A 114 1.39 -17.21 -4.97
N PRO A 115 0.80 -16.62 -3.91
CA PRO A 115 1.35 -16.72 -2.55
C PRO A 115 1.12 -18.11 -1.94
N PRO A 116 1.85 -18.47 -0.86
CA PRO A 116 1.72 -19.78 -0.21
C PRO A 116 0.36 -20.04 0.46
N SER A 117 -0.39 -18.99 0.78
CA SER A 117 -1.73 -19.05 1.38
C SER A 117 -2.52 -17.79 1.05
N ILE A 118 -3.81 -17.77 1.37
CA ILE A 118 -4.67 -16.58 1.25
C ILE A 118 -5.53 -16.45 2.52
N PRO A 119 -5.63 -15.27 3.15
CA PRO A 119 -4.89 -14.06 2.84
C PRO A 119 -3.39 -14.19 3.21
N TYR A 120 -2.53 -13.48 2.48
CA TYR A 120 -1.08 -13.51 2.75
C TYR A 120 -0.48 -12.10 2.76
N PHE A 121 0.46 -11.90 3.67
CA PHE A 121 1.17 -10.64 3.84
C PHE A 121 2.65 -10.85 3.56
N ASN A 122 3.24 -9.98 2.74
CA ASN A 122 4.64 -10.04 2.34
C ASN A 122 5.31 -8.69 2.55
N SER A 123 6.32 -8.59 3.42
CA SER A 123 6.93 -7.31 3.77
C SER A 123 8.04 -6.95 2.83
N PHE A 124 8.20 -5.66 2.55
CA PHE A 124 9.36 -5.16 1.84
C PHE A 124 9.73 -3.76 2.34
N SER A 125 10.95 -3.34 2.03
CA SER A 125 11.45 -2.01 2.30
C SER A 125 12.30 -1.54 1.13
N PHE A 126 12.19 -0.26 0.82
CA PHE A 126 12.99 0.40 -0.18
C PHE A 126 13.72 1.57 0.48
N SER A 127 15.02 1.67 0.23
CA SER A 127 15.82 2.80 0.70
C SER A 127 16.76 3.24 -0.41
N THR A 128 16.83 4.54 -0.64
CA THR A 128 17.79 5.14 -1.56
C THR A 128 18.83 5.90 -0.76
N VAL A 129 20.05 5.89 -1.27
CA VAL A 129 21.10 6.81 -0.84
C VAL A 129 21.39 7.75 -2.02
N PRO A 130 21.83 8.98 -1.77
CA PRO A 130 22.17 9.96 -2.81
C PRO A 130 23.23 9.45 -3.79
#